data_AF-A0A7W1DB94-F1
#
_entry.id   AF-A0A7W1DB94-F1
#
_cell.length_a   1.000
_cell.length_b   1.000
_cell.length_c   1.000
_cell.angle_alpha   90.00
_cell.angle_beta   90.00
_cell.angle_gamma   90.00
#
_symmetry.space_group_name_H-M   'P 1'
#
loop_
_entity.id
_entity.type
_entity.pdbx_description
1 polymer ?
#
loop_
_entity_poly.entity_id
_entity_poly.type
_entity_poly.pdbx_seq_one_letter_code
_entity_poly.pdbx_strand_id
1 'polypeptide(L)'
;MKRENYMLPKIIFICFALFFIAMLQHSIPIISQAQQSNSQVRPFTDLTFEISVPTQTLLPLQPIPIVLKQSNRTNQAVLGYKSIGFGKIPVYLYVQKSGSDEKTLISQLTPLSSLTEYKNIEISPNASYTAKEWITLGLNMDFPEPGTYEIQAVLANADRTQFIESNKVSIEIQEPTGSDREAYNLIKNSSSKEYLFSGAQFNKVKNTLGAITTRFPNSVYAKGSSFVLGEVYFGRKNYSQALLNLLRLENDRDFIFAEKVRNYLAEIRRLPINQQQ
;
A
#
# COMPACT_ATOMS: atom_id res chain seq x y z
N MET A 1 18.05 72.91 61.04
CA MET A 1 18.41 71.99 59.93
C MET A 1 17.12 71.63 59.20
N LYS A 2 17.13 71.75 57.88
CA LYS A 2 15.98 71.94 56.98
C LYS A 2 14.99 70.76 56.98
N ARG A 3 13.69 71.09 57.03
CA ARG A 3 12.58 70.23 56.58
C ARG A 3 12.36 70.49 55.09
N GLU A 4 12.46 69.47 54.27
CA GLU A 4 12.03 69.51 52.86
C GLU A 4 10.75 68.68 52.72
N ASN A 5 9.67 69.38 52.42
CA ASN A 5 8.38 68.83 52.02
C ASN A 5 8.47 68.46 50.53
N TYR A 6 8.36 67.16 50.21
CA TYR A 6 8.09 66.73 48.84
C TYR A 6 6.59 66.49 48.67
N MET A 7 5.93 67.54 48.19
CA MET A 7 4.61 67.51 47.55
C MET A 7 4.82 67.45 46.04
N LEU A 8 4.49 66.33 45.40
CA LEU A 8 3.83 66.16 44.08
C LEU A 8 4.05 64.72 43.56
N PRO A 9 3.17 64.17 42.70
CA PRO A 9 1.76 64.47 42.51
C PRO A 9 0.89 63.19 42.43
N LYS A 10 -0.27 63.24 43.10
CA LYS A 10 -1.40 62.31 42.90
C LYS A 10 -1.97 62.31 41.45
N ILE A 11 -1.43 63.14 40.55
CA ILE A 11 -1.88 63.30 39.16
C ILE A 11 -1.40 62.13 38.27
N ILE A 12 -0.22 61.55 38.55
CA ILE A 12 0.31 60.42 37.75
C ILE A 12 -0.57 59.16 37.93
N PHE A 13 -1.17 58.99 39.10
CA PHE A 13 -2.01 57.83 39.40
C PHE A 13 -3.38 57.88 38.69
N ILE A 14 -3.93 59.08 38.46
CA ILE A 14 -5.22 59.26 37.78
C ILE A 14 -5.08 59.05 36.26
N CYS A 15 -3.95 59.43 35.66
CA CYS A 15 -3.68 59.15 34.24
C CYS A 15 -3.49 57.65 33.96
N PHE A 16 -2.89 56.88 34.88
CA PHE A 16 -2.76 55.42 34.72
C PHE A 16 -4.10 54.67 34.87
N ALA A 17 -4.99 55.13 35.75
CA ALA A 17 -6.31 54.52 35.94
C ALA A 17 -7.23 54.71 34.72
N LEU A 18 -7.18 55.87 34.06
CA LEU A 18 -7.98 56.13 32.86
C LEU A 18 -7.46 55.37 31.62
N PHE A 19 -6.16 55.09 31.53
CA PHE A 19 -5.60 54.28 30.44
C PHE A 19 -6.02 52.80 30.53
N PHE A 20 -6.19 52.25 31.74
CA PHE A 20 -6.71 50.89 31.94
C PHE A 20 -8.20 50.76 31.64
N ILE A 21 -9.01 51.79 31.94
CA ILE A 21 -10.45 51.79 31.65
C ILE A 21 -10.71 51.88 30.13
N ALA A 22 -9.86 52.58 29.36
CA ALA A 22 -9.97 52.62 27.91
C ALA A 22 -9.58 51.29 27.22
N MET A 23 -8.58 50.57 27.75
CA MET A 23 -8.18 49.25 27.23
C MET A 23 -9.20 48.13 27.53
N LEU A 24 -10.05 48.30 28.53
CA LEU A 24 -11.10 47.33 28.91
C LEU A 24 -12.39 47.45 28.08
N GLN A 25 -12.55 48.50 27.26
CA GLN A 25 -13.75 48.69 26.43
C GLN A 25 -13.60 48.25 24.97
N HIS A 26 -12.46 47.65 24.58
CA HIS A 26 -12.25 47.12 23.21
C HIS A 26 -12.06 45.60 23.14
N SER A 27 -12.25 44.89 24.26
CA SER A 27 -12.42 43.44 24.23
C SER A 27 -13.89 43.11 23.96
N ILE A 28 -14.37 43.48 22.76
CA ILE A 28 -15.53 42.80 22.19
C ILE A 28 -15.09 41.34 22.08
N PRO A 29 -15.71 40.39 22.81
CA PRO A 29 -15.49 39.00 22.49
C PRO A 29 -15.97 38.87 21.05
N ILE A 30 -15.04 38.70 20.12
CA ILE A 30 -15.35 38.08 18.85
C ILE A 30 -15.84 36.71 19.26
N ILE A 31 -17.14 36.61 19.52
CA ILE A 31 -17.87 35.36 19.49
C ILE A 31 -17.73 34.99 18.02
N SER A 32 -16.60 34.36 17.70
CA SER A 32 -16.53 33.50 16.54
C SER A 32 -17.63 32.49 16.84
N GLN A 33 -18.81 32.75 16.29
CA GLN A 33 -19.70 31.70 15.88
C GLN A 33 -18.85 30.89 14.90
N ALA A 34 -17.97 30.04 15.44
CA ALA A 34 -17.50 28.87 14.76
C ALA A 34 -18.80 28.17 14.43
N GLN A 35 -19.31 28.47 13.22
CA GLN A 35 -20.40 27.73 12.63
C GLN A 35 -19.98 26.30 12.88
N GLN A 36 -20.72 25.61 13.76
CA GLN A 36 -20.69 24.17 13.82
C GLN A 36 -21.19 23.77 12.44
N SER A 37 -20.27 23.76 11.47
CA SER A 37 -20.48 23.20 10.18
C SER A 37 -20.84 21.78 10.52
N ASN A 38 -22.13 21.48 10.42
CA ASN A 38 -22.67 20.15 10.45
C ASN A 38 -22.00 19.48 9.26
N SER A 39 -20.79 18.97 9.50
CA SER A 39 -19.85 18.54 8.49
C SER A 39 -20.35 17.16 8.13
N GLN A 40 -21.43 17.15 7.34
CA GLN A 40 -22.09 15.93 6.93
C GLN A 40 -21.05 15.11 6.18
N VAL A 41 -20.60 14.03 6.83
CA VAL A 41 -19.62 13.13 6.25
C VAL A 41 -20.21 12.56 4.97
N ARG A 42 -19.46 12.68 3.88
CA ARG A 42 -19.88 12.21 2.56
C ARG A 42 -19.88 10.69 2.48
N PRO A 43 -20.75 10.10 1.64
CA PRO A 43 -20.82 8.66 1.47
C PRO A 43 -19.55 8.11 0.82
N PHE A 44 -19.25 6.83 1.08
CA PHE A 44 -18.08 6.13 0.56
C PHE A 44 -17.92 6.21 -0.97
N THR A 45 -19.03 6.26 -1.69
CA THR A 45 -19.09 6.35 -3.16
C THR A 45 -18.49 7.64 -3.72
N ASP A 46 -18.26 8.66 -2.89
CA ASP A 46 -17.61 9.92 -3.32
C ASP A 46 -16.08 9.79 -3.41
N LEU A 47 -15.50 8.66 -2.99
CA LEU A 47 -14.09 8.36 -3.19
C LEU A 47 -13.79 7.98 -4.65
N THR A 48 -12.57 8.30 -5.09
CA THR A 48 -12.01 7.77 -6.33
C THR A 48 -11.07 6.61 -6.02
N PHE A 49 -11.20 5.51 -6.75
CA PHE A 49 -10.32 4.35 -6.68
C PHE A 49 -9.65 4.12 -8.03
N GLU A 50 -8.33 3.88 -8.03
CA GLU A 50 -7.52 3.75 -9.23
C GLU A 50 -6.62 2.50 -9.09
N ILE A 51 -6.42 1.78 -10.18
CA ILE A 51 -5.44 0.70 -10.32
C ILE A 51 -4.47 1.03 -11.45
N SER A 52 -3.21 0.69 -11.25
CA SER A 52 -2.19 0.75 -12.30
C SER A 52 -1.26 -0.47 -12.23
N VAL A 53 -0.68 -0.84 -13.36
CA VAL A 53 0.32 -1.91 -13.49
C VAL A 53 1.58 -1.27 -14.07
N PRO A 54 2.72 -1.27 -13.34
CA PRO A 54 3.95 -0.64 -13.83
C PRO A 54 4.52 -1.27 -15.11
N THR A 55 4.17 -2.52 -15.40
CA THR A 55 4.64 -3.26 -16.58
C THR A 55 3.45 -3.88 -17.29
N GLN A 56 3.21 -3.48 -18.54
CA GLN A 56 2.06 -3.95 -19.32
C GLN A 56 2.34 -5.29 -20.01
N THR A 57 3.60 -5.62 -20.29
CA THR A 57 3.98 -6.89 -20.94
C THR A 57 4.60 -7.84 -19.91
N LEU A 58 4.02 -9.01 -19.75
CA LEU A 58 4.37 -10.00 -18.73
C LEU A 58 4.48 -11.39 -19.35
N LEU A 59 5.09 -12.33 -18.62
CA LEU A 59 5.14 -13.75 -19.01
C LEU A 59 4.15 -14.57 -18.16
N PRO A 60 3.71 -15.76 -18.65
CA PRO A 60 2.88 -16.67 -17.88
C PRO A 60 3.45 -16.95 -16.50
N LEU A 61 2.61 -16.98 -15.47
CA LEU A 61 3.00 -17.22 -14.08
C LEU A 61 3.96 -16.18 -13.46
N GLN A 62 4.25 -15.08 -14.16
CA GLN A 62 5.00 -13.98 -13.56
C GLN A 62 4.09 -13.23 -12.57
N PRO A 63 4.56 -12.94 -11.34
CA PRO A 63 3.82 -12.08 -10.42
C PRO A 63 3.46 -10.76 -11.07
N ILE A 64 2.20 -10.34 -10.94
CA ILE A 64 1.72 -9.11 -11.58
C ILE A 64 1.80 -7.97 -10.55
N PRO A 65 2.73 -7.01 -10.71
CA PRO A 65 2.82 -5.86 -9.83
C PRO A 65 1.66 -4.91 -10.09
N ILE A 66 0.95 -4.53 -9.03
CA ILE A 66 -0.12 -3.54 -9.12
C ILE A 66 0.08 -2.44 -8.09
N VAL A 67 -0.44 -1.26 -8.41
CA VAL A 67 -0.55 -0.13 -7.50
C VAL A 67 -2.01 0.25 -7.39
N LEU A 68 -2.55 0.17 -6.18
CA LEU A 68 -3.88 0.61 -5.83
C LEU A 68 -3.80 2.01 -5.23
N LYS A 69 -4.73 2.89 -5.58
CA LYS A 69 -4.81 4.23 -5.03
C LYS A 69 -6.24 4.61 -4.73
N GLN A 70 -6.48 5.06 -3.50
CA GLN A 70 -7.74 5.66 -3.08
C GLN A 70 -7.50 7.16 -2.88
N SER A 71 -8.42 8.00 -3.30
CA SER A 71 -8.33 9.45 -3.10
C SER A 71 -9.70 10.05 -2.80
N ASN A 72 -9.71 11.04 -1.90
CA ASN A 72 -10.85 11.92 -1.71
C ASN A 72 -10.60 13.20 -2.50
N ARG A 73 -11.28 13.37 -3.64
CA ARG A 73 -11.17 14.56 -4.49
C ARG A 73 -12.23 15.63 -4.17
N THR A 74 -12.97 15.45 -3.09
CA THR A 74 -13.99 16.39 -2.64
C THR A 74 -13.39 17.44 -1.70
N ASN A 75 -14.18 18.47 -1.39
CA ASN A 75 -13.86 19.49 -0.40
C ASN A 75 -14.33 19.13 1.02
N GLN A 76 -14.83 17.91 1.24
CA GLN A 76 -15.38 17.45 2.53
C GLN A 76 -14.76 16.12 2.93
N ALA A 77 -14.88 15.74 4.21
CA ALA A 77 -14.45 14.43 4.66
C ALA A 77 -15.37 13.35 4.07
N VAL A 78 -14.77 12.24 3.62
CA VAL A 78 -15.47 11.08 3.06
C VAL A 78 -15.09 9.85 3.87
N LEU A 79 -16.02 8.92 4.13
CA LEU A 79 -15.69 7.63 4.76
C LEU A 79 -14.88 6.75 3.81
N GLY A 80 -13.82 6.12 4.30
CA GLY A 80 -12.95 5.22 3.53
C GLY A 80 -11.92 4.48 4.37
N TYR A 81 -10.79 4.13 3.75
CA TYR A 81 -9.67 3.44 4.40
C TYR A 81 -8.33 4.19 4.27
N LYS A 82 -7.48 4.10 5.30
CA LYS A 82 -6.10 4.61 5.29
C LYS A 82 -5.11 3.60 4.71
N SER A 83 -5.34 2.32 4.98
CA SER A 83 -4.55 1.23 4.42
C SER A 83 -5.39 0.51 3.39
N ILE A 84 -5.05 0.70 2.13
CA ILE A 84 -5.55 -0.13 1.04
C ILE A 84 -4.56 -1.28 0.79
N GLY A 85 -5.04 -2.46 0.39
CA GLY A 85 -4.16 -3.62 0.20
C GLY A 85 -4.85 -4.95 0.43
N PHE A 86 -4.32 -6.01 -0.17
CA PHE A 86 -4.91 -7.35 -0.06
C PHE A 86 -4.85 -7.86 1.38
N GLY A 87 -5.90 -8.57 1.79
CA GLY A 87 -6.04 -9.11 3.15
C GLY A 87 -6.29 -8.08 4.26
N LYS A 88 -6.20 -6.77 3.98
CA LYS A 88 -6.45 -5.70 4.97
C LYS A 88 -7.82 -5.06 4.86
N ILE A 89 -8.41 -5.08 3.66
CA ILE A 89 -9.69 -4.44 3.32
C ILE A 89 -10.34 -5.19 2.15
N PRO A 90 -11.68 -5.11 1.98
CA PRO A 90 -12.41 -5.82 0.93
C PRO A 90 -12.16 -5.22 -0.47
N VAL A 91 -11.02 -5.57 -1.06
CA VAL A 91 -10.69 -5.35 -2.47
C VAL A 91 -10.94 -6.65 -3.24
N TYR A 92 -11.72 -6.54 -4.31
CA TYR A 92 -12.00 -7.61 -5.26
C TYR A 92 -11.27 -7.30 -6.57
N LEU A 93 -10.61 -8.29 -7.16
CA LEU A 93 -10.00 -8.16 -8.47
C LEU A 93 -10.74 -9.01 -9.47
N TYR A 94 -11.03 -8.40 -10.62
CA TYR A 94 -11.63 -9.07 -11.75
C TYR A 94 -10.67 -9.05 -12.93
N VAL A 95 -10.66 -10.14 -13.68
CA VAL A 95 -9.92 -10.30 -14.92
C VAL A 95 -10.88 -10.62 -16.06
N GLN A 96 -10.60 -10.10 -17.25
CA GLN A 96 -11.34 -10.37 -18.48
C GLN A 96 -10.33 -10.53 -19.62
N LYS A 97 -10.37 -11.65 -20.36
CA LYS A 97 -9.54 -11.81 -21.57
C LYS A 97 -10.12 -10.95 -22.69
N SER A 98 -9.27 -10.23 -23.43
CA SER A 98 -9.71 -9.39 -24.54
C SER A 98 -10.49 -10.21 -25.57
N GLY A 99 -11.68 -9.72 -25.94
CA GLY A 99 -12.60 -10.41 -26.85
C GLY A 99 -13.50 -11.47 -26.19
N SER A 100 -13.38 -11.68 -24.87
CA SER A 100 -14.35 -12.44 -24.07
C SER A 100 -15.29 -11.51 -23.34
N ASP A 101 -16.56 -11.88 -23.21
CA ASP A 101 -17.53 -11.20 -22.33
C ASP A 101 -17.46 -11.71 -20.88
N GLU A 102 -16.68 -12.78 -20.63
CA GLU A 102 -16.56 -13.39 -19.31
C GLU A 102 -15.61 -12.58 -18.41
N LYS A 103 -16.15 -12.13 -17.28
CA LYS A 103 -15.42 -11.45 -16.20
C LYS A 103 -15.27 -12.41 -15.02
N THR A 104 -14.03 -12.80 -14.71
CA THR A 104 -13.72 -13.77 -13.64
C THR A 104 -13.19 -13.04 -12.40
N LEU A 105 -13.67 -13.44 -11.22
CA LEU A 105 -13.15 -12.94 -9.93
C LEU A 105 -11.89 -13.73 -9.55
N ILE A 106 -10.80 -13.03 -9.23
CA ILE A 106 -9.57 -13.61 -8.66
C ILE A 106 -9.82 -13.93 -7.18
N SER A 107 -10.48 -15.06 -6.94
CA SER A 107 -11.01 -15.45 -5.62
C SER A 107 -9.96 -15.54 -4.51
N GLN A 108 -8.74 -15.95 -4.85
CA GLN A 108 -7.66 -16.23 -3.88
C GLN A 108 -7.09 -14.99 -3.18
N LEU A 109 -7.40 -13.79 -3.67
CA LEU A 109 -6.96 -12.51 -3.08
C LEU A 109 -8.05 -11.83 -2.24
N THR A 110 -9.24 -12.44 -2.16
CA THR A 110 -10.35 -11.89 -1.38
C THR A 110 -10.09 -12.09 0.11
N PRO A 111 -10.21 -11.05 0.96
CA PRO A 111 -10.01 -11.20 2.39
C PRO A 111 -11.02 -12.19 3.01
N LEU A 112 -10.55 -13.01 3.95
CA LEU A 112 -11.44 -13.79 4.81
C LEU A 112 -12.15 -12.84 5.77
N SER A 113 -13.43 -12.52 5.49
CA SER A 113 -14.26 -11.59 6.29
C SER A 113 -14.25 -11.87 7.78
N SER A 114 -14.06 -13.12 8.17
CA SER A 114 -14.12 -13.58 9.56
C SER A 114 -12.90 -13.22 10.40
N LEU A 115 -11.79 -12.77 9.79
CA LEU A 115 -10.51 -12.58 10.49
C LEU A 115 -10.12 -11.11 10.68
N THR A 116 -10.89 -10.18 10.13
CA THR A 116 -10.53 -8.76 10.11
C THR A 116 -11.77 -7.88 10.24
N GLU A 117 -11.89 -7.17 11.35
CA GLU A 117 -12.86 -6.09 11.49
C GLU A 117 -12.38 -4.88 10.68
N TYR A 118 -13.19 -4.46 9.70
CA TYR A 118 -12.93 -3.25 8.93
C TYR A 118 -13.69 -2.09 9.56
N LYS A 119 -13.00 -0.99 9.82
CA LYS A 119 -13.65 0.24 10.27
C LYS A 119 -13.46 1.33 9.23
N ASN A 120 -14.56 1.89 8.75
CA ASN A 120 -14.53 3.12 7.96
C ASN A 120 -13.95 4.24 8.81
N ILE A 121 -13.06 5.03 8.21
CA ILE A 121 -12.48 6.21 8.82
C ILE A 121 -12.70 7.42 7.92
N GLU A 122 -12.64 8.61 8.51
CA GLU A 122 -12.69 9.84 7.73
C GLU A 122 -11.40 10.05 6.93
N ILE A 123 -11.56 10.25 5.64
CA ILE A 123 -10.52 10.63 4.70
C ILE A 123 -10.63 12.12 4.46
N SER A 124 -9.61 12.88 4.86
CA SER A 124 -9.60 14.34 4.70
C SER A 124 -9.72 14.76 3.23
N PRO A 125 -10.25 15.96 2.95
CA PRO A 125 -10.26 16.54 1.61
C PRO A 125 -8.89 16.47 0.95
N ASN A 126 -8.85 16.09 -0.33
CA ASN A 126 -7.63 15.93 -1.14
C ASN A 126 -6.62 14.88 -0.65
N ALA A 127 -6.92 14.12 0.41
CA ALA A 127 -6.05 13.05 0.87
C ALA A 127 -6.05 11.87 -0.12
N SER A 128 -4.90 11.20 -0.23
CA SER A 128 -4.75 9.99 -1.04
C SER A 128 -3.86 8.98 -0.33
N TYR A 129 -4.20 7.71 -0.51
CA TYR A 129 -3.47 6.57 0.02
C TYR A 129 -3.15 5.62 -1.13
N THR A 130 -1.96 5.02 -1.08
CA THR A 130 -1.45 4.14 -2.11
C THR A 130 -0.94 2.85 -1.49
N ALA A 131 -1.18 1.73 -2.17
CA ALA A 131 -0.58 0.45 -1.83
C ALA A 131 0.01 -0.21 -3.06
N LYS A 132 1.14 -0.88 -2.84
CA LYS A 132 1.83 -1.67 -3.84
C LYS A 132 1.62 -3.13 -3.48
N GLU A 133 1.11 -3.91 -4.42
CA GLU A 133 0.71 -5.30 -4.20
C GLU A 133 1.17 -6.18 -5.36
N TRP A 134 1.17 -7.50 -5.15
CA TRP A 134 1.34 -8.49 -6.20
C TRP A 134 0.12 -9.41 -6.30
N ILE A 135 -0.30 -9.68 -7.53
CA ILE A 135 -1.12 -10.84 -7.83
C ILE A 135 -0.16 -12.02 -7.98
N THR A 136 -0.18 -12.95 -7.02
CA THR A 136 0.75 -14.10 -6.97
C THR A 136 0.06 -15.46 -6.94
N LEU A 137 -1.23 -15.46 -6.61
CA LEU A 137 -2.05 -16.64 -6.40
C LEU A 137 -2.90 -16.89 -7.63
N GLY A 138 -3.04 -18.15 -8.04
CA GLY A 138 -3.97 -18.53 -9.10
C GLY A 138 -3.62 -18.06 -10.51
N LEU A 139 -2.40 -17.54 -10.75
CA LEU A 139 -1.99 -16.98 -12.04
C LEU A 139 -2.23 -17.92 -13.24
N ASN A 140 -2.06 -19.24 -13.07
CA ASN A 140 -2.34 -20.22 -14.13
C ASN A 140 -3.83 -20.45 -14.43
N MET A 141 -4.71 -20.05 -13.52
CA MET A 141 -6.16 -20.16 -13.70
C MET A 141 -6.71 -18.86 -14.27
N ASP A 142 -6.25 -17.72 -13.75
CA ASP A 142 -6.73 -16.40 -14.13
C ASP A 142 -6.11 -15.88 -15.44
N PHE A 143 -4.89 -16.34 -15.77
CA PHE A 143 -4.15 -16.02 -17.00
C PHE A 143 -3.61 -17.30 -17.66
N PRO A 144 -4.50 -18.21 -18.12
CA PRO A 144 -4.11 -19.56 -18.51
C PRO A 144 -3.29 -19.62 -19.81
N GLU A 145 -3.42 -18.61 -20.68
CA GLU A 145 -2.81 -18.57 -22.00
C GLU A 145 -2.25 -17.18 -22.31
N PRO A 146 -1.26 -17.06 -23.21
CA PRO A 146 -0.86 -15.78 -23.77
C PRO A 146 -2.03 -15.00 -24.38
N GLY A 147 -1.91 -13.67 -24.38
CA GLY A 147 -2.90 -12.76 -24.92
C GLY A 147 -3.10 -11.52 -24.06
N THR A 148 -4.02 -10.66 -24.49
CA THR A 148 -4.35 -9.42 -23.78
C THR A 148 -5.45 -9.66 -22.75
N TYR A 149 -5.28 -9.10 -21.55
CA TYR A 149 -6.23 -9.17 -20.45
C TYR A 149 -6.49 -7.78 -19.87
N GLU A 150 -7.71 -7.53 -19.45
CA GLU A 150 -8.09 -6.38 -18.65
C GLU A 150 -8.24 -6.77 -17.19
N ILE A 151 -7.67 -5.97 -16.28
CA ILE A 151 -7.83 -6.10 -14.84
C ILE A 151 -8.63 -4.90 -14.32
N GLN A 152 -9.56 -5.15 -13.41
CA GLN A 152 -10.31 -4.11 -12.70
C GLN A 152 -10.38 -4.46 -11.21
N ALA A 153 -10.16 -3.46 -10.36
CA ALA A 153 -10.35 -3.58 -8.93
C ALA A 153 -11.69 -2.97 -8.50
N VAL A 154 -12.33 -3.58 -7.52
CA VAL A 154 -13.52 -3.06 -6.86
C VAL A 154 -13.27 -2.99 -5.38
N LEU A 155 -13.47 -1.81 -4.79
CA LEU A 155 -13.30 -1.58 -3.38
C LEU A 155 -14.68 -1.47 -2.72
N ALA A 156 -14.93 -2.31 -1.71
CA ALA A 156 -16.15 -2.23 -0.91
C ALA A 156 -15.93 -1.44 0.39
N ASN A 157 -16.97 -0.78 0.91
CA ASN A 157 -16.96 -0.22 2.25
C ASN A 157 -17.01 -1.31 3.34
N ALA A 158 -16.88 -0.92 4.62
CA ALA A 158 -16.68 -1.88 5.71
C ALA A 158 -17.81 -2.92 5.87
N ASP A 159 -19.06 -2.52 5.61
CA ASP A 159 -20.25 -3.38 5.67
C ASP A 159 -20.59 -4.05 4.33
N ARG A 160 -19.82 -3.77 3.27
CA ARG A 160 -19.98 -4.30 1.90
C ARG A 160 -21.31 -3.93 1.25
N THR A 161 -21.90 -2.79 1.63
CA THR A 161 -23.12 -2.25 1.01
C THR A 161 -22.84 -1.24 -0.10
N GLN A 162 -21.65 -0.63 -0.10
CA GLN A 162 -21.23 0.36 -1.09
C GLN A 162 -19.94 -0.09 -1.78
N PHE A 163 -19.86 0.15 -3.08
CA PHE A 163 -18.73 -0.26 -3.92
C PHE A 163 -18.27 0.91 -4.78
N ILE A 164 -16.96 1.02 -4.99
CA ILE A 164 -16.36 1.90 -6.00
C ILE A 164 -15.46 1.06 -6.90
N GLU A 165 -15.62 1.22 -8.20
CA GLU A 165 -14.81 0.54 -9.20
C GLU A 165 -13.58 1.38 -9.55
N SER A 166 -12.47 0.72 -9.84
CA SER A 166 -11.32 1.35 -10.45
C SER A 166 -11.50 1.52 -11.96
N ASN A 167 -10.59 2.30 -12.57
CA ASN A 167 -10.31 2.16 -14.00
C ASN A 167 -9.92 0.72 -14.36
N LYS A 168 -10.05 0.36 -15.65
CA LYS A 168 -9.50 -0.88 -16.20
C LYS A 168 -8.04 -0.67 -16.59
N VAL A 169 -7.22 -1.71 -16.48
CA VAL A 169 -5.83 -1.73 -16.93
C VAL A 169 -5.60 -2.93 -17.83
N SER A 170 -5.00 -2.69 -18.99
CA SER A 170 -4.68 -3.75 -19.95
C SER A 170 -3.25 -4.25 -19.73
N ILE A 171 -3.08 -5.57 -19.78
CA ILE A 171 -1.79 -6.25 -19.79
C ILE A 171 -1.75 -7.26 -20.93
N GLU A 172 -0.55 -7.58 -21.39
CA GLU A 172 -0.27 -8.57 -22.41
C GLU A 172 0.60 -9.68 -21.80
N ILE A 173 0.11 -10.91 -21.87
CA ILE A 173 0.87 -12.11 -21.51
C ILE A 173 1.52 -12.66 -22.78
N GLN A 174 2.85 -12.73 -22.83
CA GLN A 174 3.61 -13.19 -23.99
C GLN A 174 4.22 -14.58 -23.77
N GLU A 175 4.42 -15.32 -24.86
CA GLU A 175 5.13 -16.60 -24.82
C GLU A 175 6.59 -16.41 -24.36
N PRO A 176 7.08 -17.16 -23.35
CA PRO A 176 8.43 -17.00 -22.87
C PRO A 176 9.45 -17.52 -23.89
N THR A 177 10.65 -16.92 -23.91
CA THR A 177 11.75 -17.30 -24.80
C THR A 177 13.06 -17.46 -24.01
N GLY A 178 14.08 -18.09 -24.62
CA GLY A 178 15.41 -18.22 -24.00
C GLY A 178 15.40 -18.77 -22.57
N SER A 179 16.13 -18.10 -21.68
CA SER A 179 16.20 -18.46 -20.25
C SER A 179 14.85 -18.35 -19.52
N ASP A 180 13.96 -17.45 -19.95
CA ASP A 180 12.63 -17.33 -19.35
C ASP A 180 11.78 -18.56 -19.67
N ARG A 181 11.93 -19.13 -20.88
CA ARG A 181 11.23 -20.37 -21.25
C ARG A 181 11.66 -21.55 -20.39
N GLU A 182 12.96 -21.67 -20.13
CA GLU A 182 13.49 -22.74 -19.28
C GLU A 182 13.02 -22.58 -17.82
N ALA A 183 13.06 -21.36 -17.29
CA ALA A 183 12.53 -21.05 -15.96
C ALA A 183 11.02 -21.31 -15.88
N TYR A 184 10.25 -20.87 -16.87
CA TYR A 184 8.82 -21.14 -16.97
C TYR A 184 8.51 -22.63 -16.99
N ASN A 185 9.24 -23.43 -17.77
CA ASN A 185 9.06 -24.88 -17.82
C ASN A 185 9.32 -25.55 -16.46
N LEU A 186 10.34 -25.08 -15.71
CA LEU A 186 10.58 -25.53 -14.34
C LEU A 186 9.38 -25.22 -13.42
N ILE A 187 8.82 -24.00 -13.52
CA ILE A 187 7.65 -23.58 -12.74
C ILE A 187 6.42 -24.40 -13.12
N LYS A 188 6.11 -24.50 -14.41
CA LYS A 188 4.94 -25.19 -14.96
C LYS A 188 4.86 -26.65 -14.51
N ASN A 189 6.01 -27.31 -14.41
CA ASN A 189 6.12 -28.71 -13.98
C ASN A 189 6.14 -28.88 -12.45
N SER A 190 6.11 -27.80 -11.67
CA SER A 190 6.00 -27.88 -10.21
C SER A 190 4.57 -28.19 -9.77
N SER A 191 4.42 -29.09 -8.79
CA SER A 191 3.13 -29.47 -8.21
C SER A 191 2.48 -28.39 -7.33
N SER A 192 3.13 -27.25 -7.12
CA SER A 192 2.63 -26.14 -6.29
C SER A 192 2.78 -24.79 -6.99
N LYS A 193 2.71 -24.78 -8.33
CA LYS A 193 2.89 -23.58 -9.15
C LYS A 193 1.90 -22.46 -8.80
N GLU A 194 0.67 -22.79 -8.39
CA GLU A 194 -0.33 -21.78 -8.02
C GLU A 194 0.03 -20.98 -6.75
N TYR A 195 0.95 -21.49 -5.92
CA TYR A 195 1.40 -20.85 -4.67
C TYR A 195 2.83 -20.31 -4.74
N LEU A 196 3.54 -20.52 -5.86
CA LEU A 196 4.99 -20.36 -5.96
C LEU A 196 5.48 -19.00 -5.42
N PHE A 197 4.80 -17.91 -5.77
CA PHE A 197 5.19 -16.55 -5.39
C PHE A 197 4.39 -15.96 -4.23
N SER A 198 3.50 -16.72 -3.62
CA SER A 198 2.63 -16.24 -2.54
C SER A 198 3.27 -16.30 -1.14
N GLY A 199 4.39 -17.02 -1.00
CA GLY A 199 4.94 -17.40 0.30
C GLY A 199 4.17 -18.53 1.00
N ALA A 200 2.96 -18.85 0.55
CA ALA A 200 2.20 -20.01 1.04
C ALA A 200 2.89 -21.32 0.60
N GLN A 201 2.71 -22.36 1.40
CA GLN A 201 3.32 -23.68 1.17
C GLN A 201 4.85 -23.61 0.95
N PHE A 202 5.53 -22.64 1.58
CA PHE A 202 6.95 -22.36 1.35
C PHE A 202 7.85 -23.60 1.32
N ASN A 203 7.61 -24.57 2.21
CA ASN A 203 8.42 -25.78 2.28
C ASN A 203 8.36 -26.63 1.00
N LYS A 204 7.24 -26.58 0.25
CA LYS A 204 7.09 -27.26 -1.04
C LYS A 204 7.74 -26.49 -2.19
N VAL A 205 7.67 -25.15 -2.15
CA VAL A 205 8.09 -24.30 -3.26
C VAL A 205 9.52 -23.78 -3.16
N LYS A 206 10.14 -23.78 -1.97
CA LYS A 206 11.48 -23.20 -1.73
C LYS A 206 12.57 -23.76 -2.65
N ASN A 207 12.51 -25.05 -2.99
CA ASN A 207 13.52 -25.67 -3.86
C ASN A 207 13.37 -25.17 -5.30
N THR A 208 12.14 -25.02 -5.79
CA THR A 208 11.85 -24.43 -7.11
C THR A 208 12.31 -22.97 -7.17
N LEU A 209 11.98 -22.16 -6.15
CA LEU A 209 12.42 -20.77 -6.06
C LEU A 209 13.96 -20.66 -6.03
N GLY A 210 14.63 -21.49 -5.23
CA GLY A 210 16.09 -21.54 -5.16
C GLY A 210 16.73 -21.94 -6.49
N ALA A 211 16.13 -22.92 -7.19
CA ALA A 211 16.57 -23.32 -8.52
C ALA A 211 16.42 -22.19 -9.55
N ILE A 212 15.32 -21.42 -9.52
CA ILE A 212 15.13 -20.27 -10.41
C ILE A 212 16.22 -19.21 -10.18
N THR A 213 16.44 -18.81 -8.92
CA THR A 213 17.44 -17.78 -8.59
C THR A 213 18.88 -18.20 -8.90
N THR A 214 19.18 -19.50 -8.88
CA THR A 214 20.54 -20.02 -9.11
C THR A 214 20.80 -20.33 -10.58
N ARG A 215 19.87 -21.01 -11.26
CA ARG A 215 20.06 -21.51 -12.62
C ARG A 215 19.63 -20.49 -13.68
N PHE A 216 18.68 -19.63 -13.36
CA PHE A 216 18.09 -18.66 -14.30
C PHE A 216 18.13 -17.23 -13.72
N PRO A 217 19.30 -16.73 -13.28
CA PRO A 217 19.39 -15.45 -12.56
C PRO A 217 18.92 -14.25 -13.38
N ASN A 218 18.96 -14.34 -14.71
CA ASN A 218 18.52 -13.29 -15.62
C ASN A 218 17.05 -13.41 -16.03
N SER A 219 16.34 -14.45 -15.57
CA SER A 219 14.91 -14.61 -15.89
C SER A 219 14.04 -13.59 -15.16
N VAL A 220 12.89 -13.23 -15.74
CA VAL A 220 11.89 -12.34 -15.10
C VAL A 220 11.38 -12.91 -13.78
N TYR A 221 11.43 -14.24 -13.61
CA TYR A 221 11.01 -14.95 -12.40
C TYR A 221 12.03 -14.87 -11.26
N ALA A 222 13.31 -14.56 -11.54
CA ALA A 222 14.38 -14.60 -10.55
C ALA A 222 14.24 -13.52 -9.47
N LYS A 223 13.79 -12.32 -9.85
CA LYS A 223 13.57 -11.22 -8.90
C LYS A 223 12.44 -11.56 -7.91
N GLY A 224 11.31 -12.00 -8.44
CA GLY A 224 10.18 -12.49 -7.65
C GLY A 224 10.57 -13.62 -6.70
N SER A 225 11.35 -14.58 -7.20
CA SER A 225 11.82 -15.72 -6.40
C SER A 225 12.75 -15.29 -5.27
N SER A 226 13.70 -14.40 -5.55
CA SER A 226 14.63 -13.85 -4.56
C SER A 226 13.88 -13.10 -3.46
N PHE A 227 12.88 -12.29 -3.84
CA PHE A 227 12.07 -11.55 -2.87
C PHE A 227 11.29 -12.48 -1.94
N VAL A 228 10.58 -13.48 -2.48
CA VAL A 228 9.77 -14.41 -1.68
C VAL A 228 10.65 -15.26 -0.76
N LEU A 229 11.79 -15.76 -1.25
CA LEU A 229 12.76 -16.45 -0.40
C LEU A 229 13.24 -15.54 0.74
N GLY A 230 13.67 -14.32 0.38
CA GLY A 230 14.16 -13.32 1.31
C GLY A 230 13.15 -12.99 2.41
N GLU A 231 11.91 -12.69 2.02
CA GLU A 231 10.83 -12.34 2.92
C GLU A 231 10.44 -13.49 3.86
N VAL A 232 10.27 -14.71 3.35
CA VAL A 232 9.88 -15.84 4.20
C VAL A 232 11.00 -16.22 5.17
N TYR A 233 12.27 -16.19 4.73
CA TYR A 233 13.39 -16.43 5.63
C TYR A 233 13.52 -15.34 6.69
N PHE A 234 13.31 -14.07 6.31
CA PHE A 234 13.29 -12.95 7.25
C PHE A 234 12.22 -13.13 8.33
N GLY A 235 10.97 -13.44 7.93
CA GLY A 235 9.88 -13.71 8.88
C GLY A 235 10.13 -14.91 9.79
N ARG A 236 10.92 -15.89 9.33
CA ARG A 236 11.37 -17.06 10.12
C ARG A 236 12.63 -16.80 10.93
N LYS A 237 13.15 -15.56 10.94
CA LYS A 237 14.40 -15.16 11.60
C LYS A 237 15.63 -15.94 11.12
N ASN A 238 15.59 -16.52 9.92
CA ASN A 238 16.77 -17.09 9.27
C ASN A 238 17.44 -15.97 8.46
N TYR A 239 18.10 -15.06 9.19
CA TYR A 239 18.60 -13.81 8.62
C TYR A 239 19.75 -14.03 7.63
N SER A 240 20.56 -15.08 7.79
CA SER A 240 21.60 -15.47 6.84
C SER A 240 21.00 -15.76 5.45
N GLN A 241 19.99 -16.62 5.38
CA GLN A 241 19.31 -16.93 4.12
C GLN A 241 18.49 -15.74 3.59
N ALA A 242 17.89 -14.95 4.47
CA ALA A 242 17.18 -13.73 4.08
C ALA A 242 18.12 -12.73 3.39
N LEU A 243 19.27 -12.46 4.01
CA LEU A 243 20.30 -11.55 3.51
C LEU A 243 20.81 -12.00 2.13
N LEU A 244 21.15 -13.29 1.99
CA LEU A 244 21.63 -13.85 0.72
C LEU A 244 20.66 -13.59 -0.45
N ASN A 245 19.35 -13.72 -0.22
CA ASN A 245 18.34 -13.55 -1.25
C ASN A 245 17.97 -12.07 -1.48
N LEU A 246 17.89 -11.27 -0.41
CA LEU A 246 17.54 -9.85 -0.50
C LEU A 246 18.66 -8.99 -1.11
N LEU A 247 19.94 -9.33 -0.91
CA LEU A 247 21.07 -8.61 -1.51
C LEU A 247 21.04 -8.62 -3.05
N ARG A 248 20.44 -9.65 -3.66
CA ARG A 248 20.24 -9.74 -5.12
C ARG A 248 19.35 -8.62 -5.66
N LEU A 249 18.55 -8.00 -4.80
CA LEU A 249 17.58 -6.95 -5.13
C LEU A 249 17.98 -5.57 -4.59
N GLU A 250 19.10 -5.45 -3.87
CA GLU A 250 19.47 -4.22 -3.15
C GLU A 250 19.58 -3.00 -4.08
N ASN A 251 20.14 -3.21 -5.26
CA ASN A 251 20.40 -2.14 -6.23
C ASN A 251 19.28 -1.97 -7.27
N ASP A 252 18.23 -2.80 -7.22
CA ASP A 252 17.12 -2.72 -8.16
C ASP A 252 16.08 -1.70 -7.67
N ARG A 253 16.23 -0.45 -8.12
CA ARG A 253 15.36 0.66 -7.71
C ARG A 253 13.97 0.59 -8.33
N ASP A 254 13.84 -0.08 -9.47
CA ASP A 254 12.60 -0.19 -10.23
C ASP A 254 11.73 -1.35 -9.75
N PHE A 255 12.31 -2.26 -8.95
CA PHE A 255 11.57 -3.30 -8.28
C PHE A 255 10.46 -2.70 -7.38
N ILE A 256 9.22 -3.14 -7.56
CA ILE A 256 8.07 -2.54 -6.86
C ILE A 256 8.20 -2.55 -5.33
N PHE A 257 8.92 -3.54 -4.77
CA PHE A 257 9.20 -3.66 -3.34
C PHE A 257 10.62 -3.26 -2.93
N ALA A 258 11.33 -2.46 -3.75
CA ALA A 258 12.70 -2.03 -3.45
C ALA A 258 12.85 -1.36 -2.07
N GLU A 259 11.87 -0.56 -1.66
CA GLU A 259 11.87 0.06 -0.31
C GLU A 259 11.77 -0.99 0.80
N LYS A 260 10.88 -1.98 0.65
CA LYS A 260 10.71 -3.06 1.62
C LYS A 260 11.97 -3.93 1.72
N VAL A 261 12.61 -4.22 0.58
CA VAL A 261 13.92 -4.89 0.54
C VAL A 261 14.96 -4.09 1.33
N ARG A 262 15.09 -2.78 1.10
CA ARG A 262 16.02 -1.92 1.85
C ARG A 262 15.74 -1.92 3.35
N ASN A 263 14.47 -1.88 3.74
CA ASN A 263 14.07 -1.92 5.15
C ASN A 263 14.47 -3.24 5.81
N TYR A 264 14.20 -4.38 5.17
CA TYR A 264 14.63 -5.69 5.66
C TYR A 264 16.16 -5.80 5.77
N LEU A 265 16.90 -5.35 4.75
CA LEU A 265 18.36 -5.35 4.77
C LEU A 265 18.92 -4.46 5.89
N ALA A 266 18.34 -3.27 6.09
CA ALA A 266 18.73 -2.36 7.16
C ALA A 266 18.46 -2.97 8.55
N GLU A 267 17.34 -3.68 8.72
CA GLU A 267 17.01 -4.37 9.97
C GLU A 267 18.00 -5.51 10.24
N ILE A 268 18.26 -6.39 9.27
CA ILE A 268 19.24 -7.48 9.41
C ILE A 268 20.62 -6.93 9.80
N ARG A 269 21.08 -5.87 9.14
CA ARG A 269 22.41 -5.26 9.37
C ARG A 269 22.55 -4.61 10.75
N ARG A 270 21.45 -4.27 11.42
CA ARG A 270 21.46 -3.76 12.80
C ARG A 270 21.57 -4.88 13.85
N LEU A 271 21.34 -6.13 13.47
CA LEU A 271 21.43 -7.26 14.40
C LEU A 271 22.89 -7.58 14.73
N PRO A 272 23.19 -8.04 15.96
CA PRO A 272 24.49 -8.62 16.31
C PRO A 272 24.92 -9.74 15.35
N ILE A 273 26.21 -9.87 15.08
CA ILE A 273 26.76 -10.84 14.09
C ILE A 273 26.31 -12.27 14.38
N ASN A 274 26.24 -12.68 15.65
CA ASN A 274 25.79 -14.02 16.05
C ASN A 274 24.29 -14.27 15.82
N GLN A 275 23.50 -13.22 15.58
CA GLN A 275 22.09 -13.34 15.18
C GLN A 275 21.91 -13.27 13.67
N GLN A 276 22.92 -12.81 12.92
CA GLN A 276 22.89 -12.82 11.46
C GLN A 276 23.19 -14.21 10.88
N GLN A 277 23.91 -15.05 11.62
CA GLN A 277 24.30 -16.43 11.27
C GLN A 277 23.17 -17.42 11.53
#